data_AF-A0A3M0JV12-F1
#
_entry.id   AF-A0A3M0JV12-F1
#
_cell.length_a   1.000
_cell.length_b   1.000
_cell.length_c   1.000
_cell.angle_alpha   90.00
_cell.angle_beta   90.00
_cell.angle_gamma   90.00
#
_symmetry.space_group_name_H-M   'P 1'
#
loop_
_entity.id
_entity.type
_entity.pdbx_description
1 polymer ?
#
loop_
_entity_poly.entity_id
_entity_poly.type
_entity_poly.pdbx_seq_one_letter_code
_entity_poly.pdbx_strand_id
1 'polypeptide(L)'
;MAEAAPGRRIFLNHLDSYCGRSIGEYLSTCVVGATLQSPDEEEEGDENGSDVEFPVASEEVYEIVGTLSKPESTIPLFAMETYAENPEVPFNDQDFRKRRSHPSFMDYINAEKHIVKLGKTMSWLGETPAIPVFGDGNNIIPTIHIRDLAVVLQNVADHRPDLQYVLAVDTSMHTLEELVKCISQNIGPGKIEKVPKEYAFLNKELTQKQLDMLFVNLRMEPVHLKENFNMRWVAEEGLIENIAQVVTEYKQTRGLLPLKVCIHGPPASGKTTIAKELCRHYKLHYVRINEAISEKIAYLEEIVAKALDRVQVEVELEGEDVQEEEGENVEAAKELLEAIKESMKKNKGRLGHEYLIEIMKDKLMSMPCRNQGYVLDGFPETYGQARDLFKVEDDEEEEEEEEAKGKMPKFNEIIIPEFIFSLTASDEFLINRIINLPENEVVGTHYTEEQFLQSLKRFRKLNTADTTVLNYFDELEIHPQLIDIAVYEDSENSLTVSKIIKEIGEPRNYGLTDEEKEALERQAAEERIVKEAQEKAEQERKEAKEREERMARLEEWNKQQEEVKKQEQELLEAQSIPLRNYLMKNVMPTLMRGINECCRIRPDDPVNFLAEYLFKNSPDIDWNKR
;
A
#
# COMPACT_ATOMS: atom_id res chain seq x y z
N MET A 1 -7.05 6.73 -56.64
CA MET A 1 -7.12 6.25 -55.25
C MET A 1 -7.90 7.30 -54.51
N ALA A 2 -9.16 7.03 -54.15
CA ALA A 2 -9.99 7.95 -53.39
C ALA A 2 -9.47 7.97 -51.95
N GLU A 3 -9.17 9.15 -51.41
CA GLU A 3 -8.98 9.34 -49.97
C GLU A 3 -10.27 8.93 -49.27
N ALA A 4 -10.18 8.00 -48.33
CA ALA A 4 -11.27 7.69 -47.41
C ALA A 4 -11.66 8.98 -46.68
N ALA A 5 -12.96 9.22 -46.49
CA ALA A 5 -13.42 10.35 -45.68
C ALA A 5 -12.74 10.28 -44.30
N PRO A 6 -12.22 11.39 -43.77
CA PRO A 6 -11.57 11.38 -42.47
C PRO A 6 -12.64 11.06 -41.41
N GLY A 7 -12.48 9.93 -40.71
CA GLY A 7 -13.31 9.60 -39.56
C GLY A 7 -13.34 10.77 -38.56
N ARG A 8 -14.46 10.96 -37.87
CA ARG A 8 -14.60 12.07 -36.91
C ARG A 8 -13.62 11.88 -35.76
N ARG A 9 -12.55 12.68 -35.75
CA ARG A 9 -11.53 12.68 -34.71
C ARG A 9 -11.98 13.48 -33.49
N ILE A 10 -11.98 12.84 -32.32
CA ILE A 10 -12.24 13.48 -31.03
C ILE A 10 -10.93 13.55 -30.25
N PHE A 11 -10.58 14.75 -29.79
CA PHE A 11 -9.44 14.95 -28.90
C PHE A 11 -9.88 14.94 -27.43
N LEU A 12 -9.31 14.05 -26.62
CA LEU A 12 -9.54 13.97 -25.17
C LEU A 12 -8.24 14.25 -24.41
N ASN A 13 -8.32 15.07 -23.36
CA ASN A 13 -7.18 15.35 -22.49
C ASN A 13 -7.10 14.29 -21.38
N HIS A 14 -5.89 13.82 -21.04
CA HIS A 14 -5.62 12.84 -19.99
C HIS A 14 -6.42 11.53 -20.15
N LEU A 15 -6.16 10.79 -21.22
CA LEU A 15 -6.76 9.48 -21.52
C LEU A 15 -6.44 8.39 -20.48
N ASP A 16 -5.46 8.63 -19.62
CA ASP A 16 -5.10 7.78 -18.48
C ASP A 16 -5.88 8.14 -17.19
N SER A 17 -6.60 9.27 -17.17
CA SER A 17 -7.54 9.58 -16.10
C SER A 17 -8.79 8.71 -16.21
N TYR A 18 -9.48 8.45 -15.09
CA TYR A 18 -10.71 7.66 -15.10
C TYR A 18 -11.77 8.25 -16.05
N CYS A 19 -12.05 9.56 -15.93
CA CYS A 19 -13.03 10.22 -16.80
C CYS A 19 -12.60 10.19 -18.28
N GLY A 20 -11.35 10.54 -18.58
CA GLY A 20 -10.84 10.53 -19.96
C GLY A 20 -10.84 9.13 -20.57
N ARG A 21 -10.50 8.11 -19.78
CA ARG A 21 -10.51 6.71 -20.21
C ARG A 21 -11.93 6.22 -20.49
N SER A 22 -12.86 6.41 -19.56
CA SER A 22 -14.25 5.92 -19.71
C SER A 22 -14.99 6.63 -20.84
N ILE A 23 -14.82 7.95 -20.98
CA ILE A 23 -15.40 8.72 -22.09
C ILE A 23 -14.78 8.27 -23.42
N GLY A 24 -13.46 8.08 -23.45
CA GLY A 24 -12.77 7.59 -24.64
C GLY A 24 -13.25 6.20 -25.05
N GLU A 25 -13.22 5.24 -24.12
CA GLU A 25 -13.68 3.89 -24.38
C GLU A 25 -15.13 3.87 -24.92
N TYR A 26 -16.04 4.63 -24.30
CA TYR A 26 -17.41 4.75 -24.78
C TYR A 26 -17.48 5.29 -26.22
N LEU A 27 -16.89 6.47 -26.47
CA LEU A 27 -16.93 7.10 -27.79
C LEU A 27 -16.27 6.23 -28.88
N SER A 28 -15.26 5.44 -28.53
CA SER A 28 -14.55 4.55 -29.47
C SER A 28 -15.38 3.34 -29.88
N THR A 29 -16.51 3.10 -29.22
CA THR A 29 -17.47 2.05 -29.58
C THR A 29 -18.70 2.61 -30.29
N CYS A 30 -18.85 3.94 -30.33
CA CYS A 30 -19.99 4.61 -30.94
C CYS A 30 -19.81 4.79 -32.45
N VAL A 31 -20.83 4.43 -33.23
CA VAL A 31 -20.91 4.72 -34.66
C VAL A 31 -21.35 6.17 -34.87
N VAL A 32 -20.65 6.89 -35.75
CA VAL A 32 -20.94 8.29 -36.08
C VAL A 32 -22.36 8.41 -36.66
N GLY A 33 -23.19 9.28 -36.09
CA GLY A 33 -24.57 9.49 -36.55
C GLY A 33 -25.58 8.41 -36.15
N ALA A 34 -25.17 7.38 -35.39
CA ALA A 34 -26.12 6.47 -34.74
C ALA A 34 -26.68 7.14 -33.48
N THR A 35 -27.59 8.10 -33.64
CA THR A 35 -28.54 8.39 -32.57
C THR A 35 -29.38 7.13 -32.42
N LEU A 36 -29.28 6.43 -31.29
CA LEU A 36 -29.98 5.17 -31.01
C LEU A 36 -31.46 5.23 -31.43
N GLN A 37 -31.78 4.78 -32.64
CA GLN A 37 -33.13 4.41 -33.02
C GLN A 37 -33.40 3.06 -32.36
N SER A 38 -34.48 3.00 -31.60
CA SER A 38 -35.02 1.79 -30.99
C SER A 38 -35.19 0.67 -32.03
N PRO A 39 -34.83 -0.60 -31.73
CA PRO A 39 -35.26 -1.73 -32.53
C PRO A 39 -36.70 -2.20 -32.21
N ASP A 40 -37.47 -1.47 -31.40
CA ASP A 40 -38.81 -1.89 -30.98
C ASP A 40 -39.93 -1.05 -31.61
N GLU A 41 -40.08 -1.13 -32.93
CA GLU A 41 -41.37 -0.98 -33.60
C GLU A 41 -41.46 -2.10 -34.67
N GLU A 42 -41.75 -3.32 -34.22
CA GLU A 42 -42.33 -4.35 -35.09
C GLU A 42 -43.74 -3.87 -35.49
N GLU A 43 -43.85 -3.11 -36.57
CA GLU A 43 -45.11 -2.99 -37.31
C GLU A 43 -45.33 -4.26 -38.14
N GLU A 44 -46.44 -4.94 -37.83
CA GLU A 44 -46.94 -6.07 -38.59
C GLU A 44 -47.15 -5.70 -40.08
N GLY A 45 -46.49 -6.47 -40.94
CA GLY A 45 -46.99 -6.94 -42.23
C GLY A 45 -47.57 -5.93 -43.24
N ASP A 46 -46.84 -5.74 -44.35
CA ASP A 46 -47.46 -5.93 -45.66
C ASP A 46 -46.43 -6.30 -46.74
N GLU A 47 -46.66 -7.44 -47.38
CA GLU A 47 -45.93 -7.90 -48.55
C GLU A 47 -46.26 -7.00 -49.75
N ASN A 48 -45.27 -6.30 -50.31
CA ASN A 48 -45.13 -6.09 -51.76
C ASN A 48 -43.76 -5.50 -52.11
N GLY A 49 -43.07 -6.16 -53.04
CA GLY A 49 -41.70 -5.82 -53.42
C GLY A 49 -41.55 -4.49 -54.16
N SER A 50 -40.47 -3.80 -53.83
CA SER A 50 -39.69 -2.98 -54.77
C SER A 50 -38.26 -2.88 -54.24
N ASP A 51 -37.29 -3.17 -55.11
CA ASP A 51 -35.85 -3.07 -54.84
C ASP A 51 -35.49 -1.69 -54.29
N VAL A 52 -35.15 -1.63 -53.00
CA VAL A 52 -34.46 -0.49 -52.38
C VAL A 52 -33.07 -0.99 -52.03
N GLU A 53 -32.08 -0.50 -52.78
CA GLU A 53 -30.67 -0.71 -52.47
C GLU A 53 -30.37 -0.20 -51.05
N PHE A 54 -30.00 -1.11 -50.14
CA PHE A 54 -29.42 -0.75 -48.85
C PHE A 54 -28.13 0.03 -49.11
N PRO A 55 -27.97 1.28 -48.63
CA PRO A 55 -26.65 1.89 -48.61
C PRO A 55 -25.83 1.11 -47.59
N VAL A 56 -24.83 0.38 -48.08
CA VAL A 56 -23.76 -0.19 -47.25
C VAL A 56 -22.99 0.96 -46.65
N ALA A 57 -23.44 1.46 -45.49
CA ALA A 57 -22.68 2.38 -44.68
C ALA A 57 -21.45 1.62 -44.16
N SER A 58 -20.27 2.03 -44.59
CA SER A 58 -19.06 1.75 -43.82
C SER A 58 -19.26 2.31 -42.43
N GLU A 59 -19.31 1.46 -41.42
CA GLU A 59 -19.46 1.84 -40.00
C GLU A 59 -18.26 2.70 -39.58
N GLU A 60 -18.37 4.03 -39.78
CA GLU A 60 -17.38 4.98 -39.32
C GLU A 60 -17.56 5.18 -37.81
N VAL A 61 -16.59 4.68 -37.04
CA VAL A 61 -16.50 4.85 -35.58
C VAL A 61 -15.64 6.08 -35.27
N TYR A 62 -15.86 6.72 -34.12
CA TYR A 62 -15.06 7.88 -33.70
C TYR A 62 -13.58 7.52 -33.50
N GLU A 63 -12.68 8.31 -34.10
CA GLU A 63 -11.24 8.17 -33.91
C GLU A 63 -10.78 8.97 -32.69
N ILE A 64 -10.26 8.31 -31.66
CA ILE A 64 -9.89 8.98 -30.41
C ILE A 64 -8.40 9.28 -30.36
N VAL A 65 -8.11 10.54 -30.09
CA VAL A 65 -6.75 11.07 -29.98
C VAL A 65 -6.62 11.77 -28.64
N GLY A 66 -5.48 11.69 -27.97
CA GLY A 66 -5.36 12.36 -26.68
C GLY A 66 -3.99 12.42 -26.06
N THR A 67 -3.93 12.96 -24.84
CA THR A 67 -2.70 13.10 -24.05
C THR A 67 -2.71 12.16 -22.86
N LEU A 68 -1.52 11.81 -22.36
CA LEU A 68 -1.36 11.10 -21.09
C LEU A 68 -0.95 12.10 -20.00
N SER A 69 -1.46 11.93 -18.78
CA SER A 69 -1.08 12.70 -17.60
C SER A 69 0.33 12.37 -17.09
N LYS A 70 0.78 11.13 -17.31
CA LYS A 70 2.18 10.72 -17.08
C LYS A 70 2.73 10.07 -18.35
N PRO A 71 3.99 10.35 -18.73
CA PRO A 71 4.59 9.78 -19.94
C PRO A 71 4.77 8.25 -19.88
N GLU A 72 4.82 7.68 -18.67
CA GLU A 72 4.98 6.23 -18.42
C GLU A 72 3.62 5.49 -18.26
N SER A 73 2.49 6.19 -18.36
CA SER A 73 1.17 5.56 -18.25
C SER A 73 0.91 4.57 -19.39
N THR A 74 0.15 3.51 -19.11
CA THR A 74 -0.28 2.56 -20.13
C THR A 74 -1.20 3.24 -21.15
N ILE A 75 -0.84 3.16 -22.42
CA ILE A 75 -1.64 3.69 -23.52
C ILE A 75 -2.92 2.86 -23.64
N PRO A 76 -4.11 3.47 -23.59
CA PRO A 76 -5.36 2.74 -23.79
C PRO A 76 -5.45 2.15 -25.20
N LEU A 77 -5.93 0.90 -25.31
CA LEU A 77 -6.01 0.18 -26.59
C LEU A 77 -6.93 0.85 -27.62
N PHE A 78 -7.93 1.61 -27.16
CA PHE A 78 -8.87 2.33 -28.01
C PHE A 78 -8.32 3.67 -28.55
N ALA A 79 -7.18 4.15 -28.03
CA ALA A 79 -6.60 5.41 -28.44
C ALA A 79 -5.80 5.23 -29.74
N MET A 80 -6.16 5.96 -30.80
CA MET A 80 -5.48 5.88 -32.10
C MET A 80 -4.10 6.58 -32.06
N GLU A 81 -4.02 7.74 -31.42
CA GLU A 81 -2.73 8.40 -31.14
C GLU A 81 -2.73 8.98 -29.73
N THR A 82 -1.62 8.77 -29.02
CA THR A 82 -1.37 9.39 -27.71
C THR A 82 -0.14 10.27 -27.75
N TYR A 83 -0.28 11.50 -27.27
CA TYR A 83 0.82 12.43 -27.11
C TYR A 83 1.31 12.41 -25.66
N ALA A 84 2.57 12.04 -25.45
CA ALA A 84 3.25 12.17 -24.15
C ALA A 84 3.83 13.59 -24.02
N GLU A 85 3.82 14.16 -22.81
CA GLU A 85 4.61 15.37 -22.52
C GLU A 85 6.10 15.04 -22.73
N ASN A 86 6.66 15.42 -23.89
CA ASN A 86 8.09 15.26 -24.16
C ASN A 86 8.82 16.57 -23.79
N PRO A 87 9.67 16.59 -22.75
CA PRO A 87 10.36 17.80 -22.32
C PRO A 87 11.40 18.34 -23.33
N GLU A 88 11.76 17.58 -24.36
CA GLU A 88 12.81 17.96 -25.33
C GLU A 88 12.30 18.49 -26.68
N VAL A 89 11.00 18.41 -26.97
CA VAL A 89 10.41 18.96 -28.21
C VAL A 89 9.54 20.16 -27.86
N PRO A 90 9.97 21.40 -28.14
CA PRO A 90 9.17 22.57 -27.80
C PRO A 90 7.92 22.62 -28.69
N PHE A 91 6.77 22.34 -28.08
CA PHE A 91 5.46 22.60 -28.65
C PHE A 91 5.30 24.11 -28.91
N ASN A 92 4.65 24.46 -30.02
CA ASN A 92 4.49 25.85 -30.46
C ASN A 92 3.60 26.66 -29.48
N ASP A 93 3.86 27.95 -29.32
CA ASP A 93 3.18 28.84 -28.35
C ASP A 93 1.64 28.92 -28.51
N GLN A 94 1.13 28.58 -29.71
CA GLN A 94 -0.30 28.51 -30.00
C GLN A 94 -0.99 27.27 -29.42
N ASP A 95 -0.26 26.18 -29.23
CA ASP A 95 -0.76 24.95 -28.60
C ASP A 95 -0.68 25.02 -27.08
N PHE A 96 0.31 25.76 -26.56
CA PHE A 96 0.56 25.97 -25.13
C PHE A 96 -0.59 26.68 -24.40
N ARG A 97 -1.22 27.67 -25.04
CA ARG A 97 -2.36 28.43 -24.47
C ARG A 97 -3.67 27.63 -24.36
N LYS A 98 -3.77 26.47 -25.02
CA LYS A 98 -5.02 25.70 -25.09
C LYS A 98 -5.09 24.51 -24.14
N ARG A 99 -3.99 24.12 -23.48
CA ARG A 99 -3.86 22.75 -22.92
C ARG A 99 -3.38 22.61 -21.48
N ARG A 100 -3.00 23.70 -20.80
CA ARG A 100 -2.96 23.70 -19.33
C ARG A 100 -4.23 24.35 -18.83
N SER A 101 -4.84 23.75 -17.80
CA SER A 101 -5.79 24.45 -16.96
C SER A 101 -5.19 25.82 -16.65
N HIS A 102 -5.93 26.89 -16.95
CA HIS A 102 -5.45 28.25 -16.70
C HIS A 102 -4.87 28.30 -15.27
N PRO A 103 -3.76 29.00 -14.98
CA PRO A 103 -3.13 28.95 -13.66
C PRO A 103 -4.09 29.23 -12.48
N SER A 104 -5.18 29.96 -12.74
CA SER A 104 -6.28 30.15 -11.78
C SER A 104 -7.00 28.86 -11.35
N PHE A 105 -7.03 27.83 -12.20
CA PHE A 105 -7.67 26.54 -11.98
C PHE A 105 -6.74 25.51 -11.31
N MET A 106 -5.45 25.80 -11.15
CA MET A 106 -4.51 24.85 -10.56
C MET A 106 -4.87 24.54 -9.10
N ASP A 107 -5.32 25.56 -8.36
CA ASP A 107 -5.81 25.40 -6.98
C ASP A 107 -7.04 24.47 -6.92
N TYR A 108 -7.93 24.55 -7.93
CA TYR A 108 -9.13 23.71 -8.02
C TYR A 108 -8.79 22.25 -8.34
N ILE A 109 -7.82 22.03 -9.24
CA ILE A 109 -7.35 20.67 -9.56
C ILE A 109 -6.65 20.05 -8.35
N ASN A 110 -5.88 20.84 -7.61
CA ASN A 110 -5.25 20.37 -6.38
C ASN A 110 -6.30 20.06 -5.29
N ALA A 111 -7.36 20.88 -5.20
CA ALA A 111 -8.51 20.61 -4.33
C ALA A 111 -9.18 19.29 -4.67
N GLU A 112 -9.48 19.03 -5.94
CA GLU A 112 -10.07 17.77 -6.41
C GLU A 112 -9.20 16.57 -6.01
N LYS A 113 -7.88 16.63 -6.26
CA LYS A 113 -6.95 15.56 -5.88
C LYS A 113 -6.94 15.30 -4.37
N HIS A 114 -6.98 16.35 -3.56
CA HIS A 114 -7.03 16.21 -2.10
C HIS A 114 -8.36 15.60 -1.64
N ILE A 115 -9.50 16.02 -2.19
CA ILE A 115 -10.82 15.46 -1.85
C ILE A 115 -10.87 13.97 -2.23
N VAL A 116 -10.36 13.60 -3.40
CA VAL A 116 -10.26 12.20 -3.82
C VAL A 116 -9.37 11.39 -2.88
N LYS A 117 -8.27 11.97 -2.38
CA LYS A 117 -7.41 11.33 -1.39
C LYS A 117 -8.15 11.11 -0.07
N LEU A 118 -8.84 12.13 0.43
CA LEU A 118 -9.65 12.04 1.66
C LEU A 118 -10.74 10.98 1.54
N GLY A 119 -11.44 10.89 0.40
CA GLY A 119 -12.43 9.84 0.17
C GLY A 119 -11.82 8.42 0.19
N LYS A 120 -10.58 8.25 -0.27
CA LYS A 120 -9.89 6.95 -0.19
C LYS A 120 -9.49 6.58 1.25
N THR A 121 -8.92 7.52 2.00
CA THR A 121 -8.43 7.25 3.37
C THR A 121 -9.57 7.16 4.38
N MET A 122 -10.49 8.12 4.35
CA MET A 122 -11.58 8.22 5.33
C MET A 122 -12.71 7.25 5.01
N SER A 123 -13.13 7.13 3.75
CA SER A 123 -14.26 6.27 3.37
C SER A 123 -13.80 4.84 3.08
N TRP A 124 -12.91 4.62 2.11
CA TRP A 124 -12.57 3.26 1.70
C TRP A 124 -11.71 2.52 2.74
N LEU A 125 -10.64 3.12 3.24
CA LEU A 125 -9.74 2.47 4.22
C LEU A 125 -10.32 2.48 5.64
N GLY A 126 -11.29 3.34 5.93
CA GLY A 126 -11.97 3.39 7.22
C GLY A 126 -11.07 3.85 8.38
N GLU A 127 -10.05 4.67 8.08
CA GLU A 127 -9.12 5.20 9.10
C GLU A 127 -9.84 6.05 10.16
N THR A 128 -10.98 6.63 9.79
CA THR A 128 -11.84 7.42 10.67
C THR A 128 -13.13 6.66 10.98
N PRO A 129 -13.58 6.63 12.24
CA PRO A 129 -14.81 5.92 12.64
C PRO A 129 -16.09 6.57 12.08
N ALA A 130 -16.02 7.83 11.66
CA ALA A 130 -17.11 8.56 11.02
C ALA A 130 -16.57 9.47 9.92
N ILE A 131 -17.34 9.65 8.84
CA ILE A 131 -16.96 10.58 7.76
C ILE A 131 -17.40 11.99 8.14
N PRO A 132 -16.49 12.99 8.10
CA PRO A 132 -16.86 14.37 8.42
C PRO A 132 -17.69 15.01 7.30
N VAL A 133 -18.87 15.51 7.66
CA VAL A 133 -19.64 16.46 6.83
C VAL A 133 -19.34 17.86 7.35
N PHE A 134 -18.66 18.65 6.52
CA PHE A 134 -18.30 20.00 6.89
C PHE A 134 -19.52 20.93 6.83
N GLY A 135 -19.83 21.58 7.94
CA GLY A 135 -20.96 22.49 8.07
C GLY A 135 -22.29 21.78 8.32
N ASP A 136 -23.38 22.39 7.83
CA ASP A 136 -24.74 21.90 8.08
C ASP A 136 -25.13 20.77 7.11
N GLY A 137 -24.36 20.56 6.04
CA GLY A 137 -24.63 19.52 5.02
C GLY A 137 -25.77 19.81 4.04
N ASN A 138 -26.50 20.92 4.24
CA ASN A 138 -27.67 21.32 3.44
C ASN A 138 -27.34 21.89 2.04
N ASN A 139 -26.07 21.90 1.65
CA ASN A 139 -25.67 22.39 0.33
C ASN A 139 -25.96 21.34 -0.74
N ILE A 140 -26.53 21.78 -1.86
CA ILE A 140 -26.85 20.91 -2.99
C ILE A 140 -25.65 20.85 -3.93
N ILE A 141 -25.32 19.63 -4.36
CA ILE A 141 -24.20 19.34 -5.25
C ILE A 141 -24.76 18.72 -6.53
N PRO A 142 -24.60 19.39 -7.69
CA PRO A 142 -25.02 18.82 -8.96
C PRO A 142 -24.10 17.66 -9.33
N THR A 143 -24.70 16.51 -9.64
CA THR A 143 -23.98 15.31 -10.07
C THR A 143 -24.30 14.95 -11.51
N ILE A 144 -23.45 14.13 -12.13
CA ILE A 144 -23.72 13.49 -13.42
C ILE A 144 -22.90 12.21 -13.52
N HIS A 145 -23.49 11.16 -14.07
CA HIS A 145 -22.78 9.93 -14.35
C HIS A 145 -21.86 10.08 -15.57
N ILE A 146 -20.69 9.45 -15.55
CA ILE A 146 -19.69 9.62 -16.62
C ILE A 146 -20.19 9.08 -17.97
N ARG A 147 -20.99 7.99 -17.97
CA ARG A 147 -21.60 7.47 -19.20
C ARG A 147 -22.63 8.45 -19.77
N ASP A 148 -23.46 9.05 -18.92
CA ASP A 148 -24.44 10.06 -19.36
C ASP A 148 -23.71 11.29 -19.93
N LEU A 149 -22.63 11.72 -19.29
CA LEU A 149 -21.77 12.77 -19.81
C LEU A 149 -21.16 12.40 -21.18
N ALA A 150 -20.73 11.15 -21.37
CA ALA A 150 -20.19 10.68 -22.64
C ALA A 150 -21.24 10.70 -23.76
N VAL A 151 -22.50 10.33 -23.44
CA VAL A 151 -23.62 10.41 -24.39
C VAL A 151 -23.96 11.86 -24.73
N VAL A 152 -23.93 12.77 -23.75
CA VAL A 152 -24.09 14.22 -24.02
C VAL A 152 -22.99 14.72 -24.96
N LEU A 153 -21.74 14.31 -24.74
CA LEU A 153 -20.61 14.67 -25.60
C LEU A 153 -20.75 14.10 -27.02
N GLN A 154 -21.18 12.85 -27.15
CA GLN A 154 -21.48 12.23 -28.44
C GLN A 154 -22.53 13.06 -29.18
N ASN A 155 -23.64 13.37 -28.52
CA ASN A 155 -24.70 14.14 -29.17
C ASN A 155 -24.27 15.57 -29.53
N VAL A 156 -23.41 16.22 -28.74
CA VAL A 156 -22.84 17.53 -29.07
C VAL A 156 -21.88 17.43 -30.28
N ALA A 157 -21.17 16.31 -30.41
CA ALA A 157 -20.32 16.04 -31.57
C ALA A 157 -21.15 15.76 -32.84
N ASP A 158 -22.28 15.06 -32.70
CA ASP A 158 -23.21 14.79 -33.78
C ASP A 158 -24.03 16.01 -34.20
N HIS A 159 -24.58 16.71 -33.21
CA HIS A 159 -25.42 17.88 -33.36
C HIS A 159 -24.76 19.06 -32.66
N ARG A 160 -24.12 19.92 -33.45
CA ARG A 160 -23.50 21.14 -32.91
C ARG A 160 -24.61 22.05 -32.34
N PRO A 161 -24.65 22.29 -31.01
CA PRO A 161 -25.68 23.15 -30.43
C PRO A 161 -25.47 24.61 -30.82
N ASP A 162 -26.56 25.36 -30.95
CA ASP A 162 -26.52 26.81 -31.20
C ASP A 162 -26.04 27.60 -29.97
N LEU A 163 -26.17 27.01 -28.78
CA LEU A 163 -25.74 27.60 -27.52
C LEU A 163 -24.23 27.47 -27.31
N GLN A 164 -23.61 28.53 -26.77
CA GLN A 164 -22.17 28.54 -26.46
C GLN A 164 -21.80 27.68 -25.24
N TYR A 165 -22.78 27.41 -24.37
CA TYR A 165 -22.59 26.63 -23.15
C TYR A 165 -23.75 25.66 -23.00
N VAL A 166 -23.43 24.39 -22.72
CA VAL A 166 -24.39 23.34 -22.40
C VAL A 166 -24.08 22.87 -20.98
N LEU A 167 -25.11 22.79 -20.16
CA LEU A 167 -25.00 22.32 -18.78
C LEU A 167 -25.46 20.88 -18.70
N ALA A 168 -24.57 20.00 -18.26
CA ALA A 168 -24.84 18.58 -18.10
C ALA A 168 -24.87 18.23 -16.61
N VAL A 169 -26.08 18.03 -16.09
CA VAL A 169 -26.38 17.67 -14.70
C VAL A 169 -27.52 16.66 -14.76
N ASP A 170 -27.57 15.74 -13.79
CA ASP A 170 -28.72 14.87 -13.58
C ASP A 170 -29.94 15.65 -13.05
N THR A 171 -31.06 14.96 -12.84
CA THR A 171 -32.28 15.61 -12.36
C THR A 171 -32.37 15.67 -10.84
N SER A 172 -31.40 15.07 -10.16
CA SER A 172 -31.38 14.93 -8.73
C SER A 172 -30.93 16.22 -8.04
N MET A 173 -31.51 16.51 -6.88
CA MET A 173 -31.13 17.66 -6.05
C MET A 173 -30.74 17.19 -4.66
N HIS A 174 -29.74 16.31 -4.60
CA HIS A 174 -29.28 15.75 -3.33
C HIS A 174 -28.42 16.74 -2.54
N THR A 175 -28.57 16.68 -1.22
CA THR A 175 -27.72 17.44 -0.30
C THR A 175 -26.37 16.75 -0.10
N LEU A 176 -25.33 17.50 0.29
CA LEU A 176 -24.03 16.94 0.63
C LEU A 176 -24.15 15.89 1.75
N GLU A 177 -25.01 16.13 2.75
CA GLU A 177 -25.27 15.16 3.81
C GLU A 177 -25.85 13.86 3.27
N GLU A 178 -26.87 13.91 2.42
CA GLU A 178 -27.48 12.72 1.81
C GLU A 178 -26.47 11.92 0.98
N LEU A 179 -25.66 12.62 0.16
CA LEU A 179 -24.63 11.98 -0.65
C LEU A 179 -23.56 11.32 0.23
N VAL A 180 -23.08 12.02 1.26
CA VAL A 180 -22.08 11.46 2.19
C VAL A 180 -22.67 10.32 3.00
N LYS A 181 -23.95 10.37 3.37
CA LYS A 181 -24.67 9.28 4.05
C LYS A 181 -24.76 8.04 3.19
N CYS A 182 -25.19 8.20 1.94
CA CYS A 182 -25.25 7.13 0.97
C CYS A 182 -23.86 6.49 0.75
N ILE A 183 -22.81 7.30 0.59
CA ILE A 183 -21.43 6.80 0.43
C ILE A 183 -20.93 6.11 1.71
N SER A 184 -21.18 6.69 2.89
CA SER A 184 -20.76 6.13 4.18
C SER A 184 -21.40 4.77 4.44
N GLN A 185 -22.68 4.61 4.10
CA GLN A 185 -23.41 3.34 4.28
C GLN A 185 -22.96 2.24 3.31
N ASN A 186 -22.58 2.58 2.07
CA ASN A 186 -22.25 1.59 1.04
C ASN A 186 -20.75 1.26 0.95
N ILE A 187 -19.89 2.26 1.14
CA ILE A 187 -18.44 2.13 0.98
C ILE A 187 -17.71 2.30 2.32
N GLY A 188 -18.22 3.19 3.17
CA GLY A 188 -17.55 3.66 4.37
C GLY A 188 -17.91 2.96 5.69
N PRO A 189 -17.60 3.61 6.83
CA PRO A 189 -17.84 3.07 8.18
C PRO A 189 -19.31 3.13 8.63
N GLY A 190 -20.23 3.62 7.78
CA GLY A 190 -21.66 3.76 8.08
C GLY A 190 -22.04 4.92 9.01
N LYS A 191 -21.06 5.56 9.67
CA LYS A 191 -21.28 6.71 10.56
C LYS A 191 -20.82 8.02 9.91
N ILE A 192 -21.48 9.12 10.26
CA ILE A 192 -21.20 10.48 9.77
C ILE A 192 -21.11 11.40 10.98
N GLU A 193 -20.20 12.37 10.91
CA GLU A 193 -20.04 13.40 11.93
C GLU A 193 -20.16 14.79 11.30
N LYS A 194 -21.08 15.61 11.81
CA LYS A 194 -21.19 17.01 11.38
C LYS A 194 -20.11 17.83 12.07
N VAL A 195 -19.21 18.41 11.28
CA VAL A 195 -18.13 19.27 11.78
C VAL A 195 -18.53 20.73 11.59
N PRO A 196 -18.78 21.50 12.68
CA PRO A 196 -19.12 22.91 12.56
C PRO A 196 -18.03 23.69 11.83
N LYS A 197 -18.42 24.76 11.14
CA LYS A 197 -17.52 25.59 10.31
C LYS A 197 -16.27 26.04 11.07
N GLU A 198 -16.41 26.37 12.35
CA GLU A 198 -15.33 26.82 13.24
C GLU A 198 -14.24 25.75 13.44
N TYR A 199 -14.64 24.48 13.60
CA TYR A 199 -13.73 23.35 13.77
C TYR A 199 -13.18 22.84 12.44
N ALA A 200 -13.88 23.06 11.33
CA ALA A 200 -13.41 22.70 9.99
C ALA A 200 -12.09 23.41 9.64
N PHE A 201 -11.90 24.67 10.05
CA PHE A 201 -10.67 25.45 9.82
C PHE A 201 -9.46 25.00 10.65
N LEU A 202 -9.66 24.17 11.68
CA LEU A 202 -8.57 23.60 12.48
C LEU A 202 -7.95 22.36 11.83
N ASN A 203 -8.59 21.82 10.80
CA ASN A 203 -8.06 20.66 10.09
C ASN A 203 -6.80 21.07 9.29
N LYS A 204 -5.67 20.42 9.59
CA LYS A 204 -4.38 20.68 8.92
C LYS A 204 -4.33 20.15 7.49
N GLU A 205 -5.25 19.24 7.13
CA GLU A 205 -5.27 18.56 5.83
C GLU A 205 -5.97 19.38 4.73
N LEU A 206 -6.89 20.28 5.11
CA LEU A 206 -7.69 21.07 4.20
C LEU A 206 -7.32 22.55 4.27
N THR A 207 -7.05 23.14 3.11
CA THR A 207 -6.83 24.59 2.98
C THR A 207 -8.16 25.36 3.06
N GLN A 208 -8.11 26.62 3.48
CA GLN A 208 -9.30 27.47 3.58
C GLN A 208 -10.10 27.53 2.26
N LYS A 209 -9.43 27.63 1.12
CA LYS A 209 -10.10 27.63 -0.20
C LYS A 209 -10.83 26.31 -0.50
N GLN A 210 -10.30 25.17 -0.06
CA GLN A 210 -10.93 23.86 -0.25
C GLN A 210 -12.20 23.75 0.60
N LEU A 211 -12.17 24.26 1.83
CA LEU A 211 -13.36 24.34 2.69
C LEU A 211 -14.43 25.25 2.08
N ASP A 212 -14.03 26.41 1.57
CA ASP A 212 -14.95 27.32 0.88
C ASP A 212 -15.63 26.65 -0.32
N MET A 213 -14.92 25.79 -1.06
CA MET A 213 -15.50 25.00 -2.16
C MET A 213 -16.50 23.95 -1.67
N LEU A 214 -16.26 23.31 -0.53
CA LEU A 214 -17.18 22.32 0.05
C LEU A 214 -18.48 22.97 0.57
N PHE A 215 -18.47 24.25 0.93
CA PHE A 215 -19.64 24.99 1.37
C PHE A 215 -20.49 25.58 0.23
N VAL A 216 -20.09 25.41 -1.03
CA VAL A 216 -20.85 25.95 -2.16
C VAL A 216 -22.16 25.18 -2.31
N ASN A 217 -23.27 25.93 -2.44
CA ASN A 217 -24.60 25.41 -2.69
C ASN A 217 -25.02 25.75 -4.12
N LEU A 218 -25.09 24.75 -5.00
CA LEU A 218 -25.38 24.93 -6.42
C LEU A 218 -26.68 24.22 -6.79
N ARG A 219 -27.69 25.00 -7.20
CA ARG A 219 -28.93 24.48 -7.80
C ARG A 219 -28.89 24.73 -9.29
N MET A 220 -28.87 23.65 -10.07
CA MET A 220 -28.71 23.67 -11.51
C MET A 220 -29.82 22.84 -12.15
N GLU A 221 -30.37 23.32 -13.28
CA GLU A 221 -31.42 22.63 -14.02
C GLU A 221 -31.00 22.44 -15.49
N PRO A 222 -30.94 21.19 -15.99
CA PRO A 222 -30.49 20.90 -17.34
C PRO A 222 -31.64 21.04 -18.37
N VAL A 223 -32.12 22.27 -18.58
CA VAL A 223 -33.28 22.55 -19.49
C VAL A 223 -33.02 22.06 -20.92
N HIS A 224 -31.81 22.29 -21.43
CA HIS A 224 -31.47 21.99 -22.82
C HIS A 224 -31.32 20.48 -23.10
N LEU A 225 -30.98 19.68 -22.09
CA LEU A 225 -30.81 18.24 -22.24
C LEU A 225 -32.14 17.51 -22.38
N LYS A 226 -33.14 17.90 -21.59
CA LYS A 226 -34.47 17.26 -21.62
C LYS A 226 -35.24 17.53 -22.90
N GLU A 227 -35.04 18.68 -23.52
CA GLU A 227 -35.85 19.12 -24.67
C GLU A 227 -35.24 18.73 -26.02
N ASN A 228 -33.90 18.67 -26.14
CA ASN A 228 -33.24 18.58 -27.44
C ASN A 228 -32.40 17.31 -27.66
N PHE A 229 -32.17 16.51 -26.61
CA PHE A 229 -31.34 15.31 -26.70
C PHE A 229 -32.17 14.06 -26.42
N ASN A 230 -32.21 13.14 -27.39
CA ASN A 230 -32.78 11.82 -27.18
C ASN A 230 -31.72 10.90 -26.55
N MET A 231 -31.65 10.91 -25.21
CA MET A 231 -30.66 10.16 -24.45
C MET A 231 -31.33 9.11 -23.57
N ARG A 232 -30.80 7.89 -23.57
CA ARG A 232 -31.11 6.88 -22.56
C ARG A 232 -30.22 7.15 -21.35
N TRP A 233 -30.80 7.71 -20.31
CA TRP A 233 -30.10 7.96 -19.06
C TRP A 233 -29.74 6.63 -18.37
N VAL A 234 -28.52 6.57 -17.85
CA VAL A 234 -28.06 5.51 -16.95
C VAL A 234 -28.40 5.88 -15.51
N ALA A 235 -28.25 7.15 -15.11
CA ALA A 235 -28.56 7.63 -13.76
C ALA A 235 -29.27 8.99 -13.76
N GLU A 236 -30.49 9.05 -14.30
CA GLU A 236 -31.32 10.28 -14.29
C GLU A 236 -31.72 10.71 -12.87
N GLU A 237 -32.03 9.73 -12.02
CA GLU A 237 -32.50 9.90 -10.64
C GLU A 237 -31.37 10.22 -9.65
N GLY A 238 -30.12 10.26 -10.14
CA GLY A 238 -28.95 10.66 -9.36
C GLY A 238 -28.15 9.50 -8.77
N LEU A 239 -27.20 9.86 -7.88
CA LEU A 239 -26.27 8.89 -7.30
C LEU A 239 -26.92 7.98 -6.25
N ILE A 240 -27.93 8.46 -5.51
CA ILE A 240 -28.48 7.73 -4.35
C ILE A 240 -29.22 6.47 -4.79
N GLU A 241 -30.13 6.60 -5.76
CA GLU A 241 -30.92 5.48 -6.29
C GLU A 241 -30.02 4.47 -7.03
N ASN A 242 -28.98 4.95 -7.71
CA ASN A 242 -28.12 4.12 -8.56
C ASN A 242 -26.81 3.68 -7.89
N ILE A 243 -26.68 3.87 -6.58
CA ILE A 243 -25.42 3.67 -5.85
C ILE A 243 -24.88 2.24 -6.01
N ALA A 244 -25.73 1.22 -6.02
CA ALA A 244 -25.31 -0.19 -6.14
C ALA A 244 -24.57 -0.47 -7.47
N GLN A 245 -25.06 0.11 -8.56
CA GLN A 245 -24.40 0.03 -9.87
C GLN A 245 -23.07 0.79 -9.84
N VAL A 246 -23.06 2.03 -9.33
CA VAL A 246 -21.85 2.86 -9.26
C VAL A 246 -20.76 2.22 -8.41
N VAL A 247 -21.10 1.62 -7.27
CA VAL A 247 -20.15 0.91 -6.40
C VAL A 247 -19.55 -0.30 -7.12
N THR A 248 -20.35 -1.01 -7.91
CA THR A 248 -19.89 -2.17 -8.69
C THR A 248 -18.92 -1.73 -9.79
N GLU A 249 -19.27 -0.69 -10.56
CA GLU A 249 -18.38 -0.11 -11.58
C GLU A 249 -17.08 0.44 -10.97
N TYR A 250 -17.19 1.09 -9.80
CA TYR A 250 -16.05 1.62 -9.06
C TYR A 250 -15.09 0.49 -8.65
N LYS A 251 -15.61 -0.62 -8.12
CA LYS A 251 -14.82 -1.79 -7.74
C LYS A 251 -14.15 -2.43 -8.95
N GLN A 252 -14.90 -2.66 -10.02
CA GLN A 252 -14.39 -3.32 -11.23
C GLN A 252 -13.30 -2.49 -11.92
N THR A 253 -13.53 -1.19 -12.13
CA THR A 253 -12.57 -0.35 -12.87
C THR A 253 -11.26 -0.14 -12.11
N ARG A 254 -11.32 -0.16 -10.78
CA ARG A 254 -10.15 0.00 -9.92
C ARG A 254 -9.48 -1.32 -9.56
N GLY A 255 -10.05 -2.46 -9.98
CA GLY A 255 -9.58 -3.79 -9.59
C GLY A 255 -9.72 -4.07 -8.09
N LEU A 256 -10.62 -3.37 -7.40
CA LEU A 256 -10.88 -3.52 -5.97
C LEU A 256 -11.77 -4.74 -5.74
N LEU A 257 -11.14 -5.91 -5.83
CA LEU A 257 -11.80 -7.18 -5.57
C LEU A 257 -11.50 -7.60 -4.14
N PRO A 258 -12.54 -7.83 -3.30
CA PRO A 258 -12.32 -8.20 -1.90
C PRO A 258 -11.61 -9.55 -1.84
N LEU A 259 -10.43 -9.57 -1.21
CA LEU A 259 -9.66 -10.79 -1.04
C LEU A 259 -10.13 -11.50 0.23
N LYS A 260 -10.71 -12.69 0.07
CA LYS A 260 -11.30 -13.47 1.17
C LYS A 260 -10.49 -14.73 1.37
N VAL A 261 -9.85 -14.85 2.53
CA VAL A 261 -8.93 -15.95 2.85
C VAL A 261 -9.38 -16.68 4.09
N CYS A 262 -9.42 -18.00 4.04
CA CYS A 262 -9.68 -18.84 5.21
C CYS A 262 -8.44 -19.68 5.54
N ILE A 263 -7.95 -19.58 6.78
CA ILE A 263 -6.80 -20.36 7.25
C ILE A 263 -7.29 -21.44 8.20
N HIS A 264 -7.16 -22.69 7.75
CA HIS A 264 -7.45 -23.89 8.52
C HIS A 264 -6.15 -24.55 9.00
N GLY A 265 -6.19 -25.27 10.11
CA GLY A 265 -5.04 -26.04 10.59
C GLY A 265 -5.04 -26.30 12.10
N PRO A 266 -4.15 -27.18 12.59
CA PRO A 266 -4.11 -27.59 13.99
C PRO A 266 -3.73 -26.44 14.92
N PRO A 267 -4.10 -26.48 16.21
CA PRO A 267 -3.68 -25.47 17.18
C PRO A 267 -2.14 -25.39 17.25
N ALA A 268 -1.60 -24.20 17.54
CA ALA A 268 -0.15 -23.90 17.58
C ALA A 268 0.63 -24.02 16.26
N SER A 269 -0.04 -24.18 15.12
CA SER A 269 0.60 -24.15 13.80
C SER A 269 1.05 -22.74 13.35
N GLY A 270 0.73 -21.70 14.13
CA GLY A 270 1.04 -20.31 13.80
C GLY A 270 0.03 -19.64 12.86
N LYS A 271 -1.20 -20.16 12.76
CA LYS A 271 -2.31 -19.54 11.98
C LYS A 271 -2.46 -18.06 12.28
N THR A 272 -2.54 -17.68 13.55
CA THR A 272 -2.70 -16.29 13.97
C THR A 272 -1.54 -15.40 13.50
N THR A 273 -0.31 -15.91 13.50
CA THR A 273 0.87 -15.17 13.01
C THR A 273 0.78 -14.96 11.50
N ILE A 274 0.44 -16.01 10.75
CA ILE A 274 0.27 -15.95 9.29
C ILE A 274 -0.90 -15.03 8.93
N ALA A 275 -2.03 -15.15 9.62
CA ALA A 275 -3.21 -14.32 9.40
C ALA A 275 -2.91 -12.84 9.63
N LYS A 276 -2.24 -12.48 10.73
CA LYS A 276 -1.83 -11.10 11.01
C LYS A 276 -0.88 -10.55 9.94
N GLU A 277 0.08 -11.36 9.50
CA GLU A 277 1.04 -10.94 8.48
C GLU A 277 0.35 -10.72 7.13
N LEU A 278 -0.59 -11.59 6.76
CA LEU A 278 -1.41 -11.43 5.56
C LEU A 278 -2.31 -10.20 5.66
N CYS A 279 -2.95 -9.96 6.80
CA CYS A 279 -3.74 -8.76 7.02
C CYS A 279 -2.90 -7.49 6.90
N ARG A 280 -1.65 -7.50 7.39
CA ARG A 280 -0.72 -6.38 7.25
C ARG A 280 -0.29 -6.15 5.80
N HIS A 281 0.04 -7.23 5.08
CA HIS A 281 0.52 -7.17 3.71
C HIS A 281 -0.57 -6.70 2.73
N TYR A 282 -1.79 -7.24 2.88
CA TYR A 282 -2.92 -6.97 1.99
C TYR A 282 -3.87 -5.88 2.50
N LYS A 283 -3.64 -5.33 3.70
CA LYS A 283 -4.56 -4.40 4.40
C LYS A 283 -5.98 -4.96 4.49
N LEU A 284 -6.09 -6.20 4.97
CA LEU A 284 -7.37 -6.91 5.12
C LEU A 284 -7.86 -6.90 6.57
N HIS A 285 -9.16 -7.17 6.72
CA HIS A 285 -9.79 -7.27 8.01
C HIS A 285 -9.50 -8.63 8.65
N TYR A 286 -8.85 -8.62 9.81
CA TYR A 286 -8.64 -9.82 10.59
C TYR A 286 -9.90 -10.16 11.38
N VAL A 287 -10.57 -11.26 11.04
CA VAL A 287 -11.83 -11.64 11.68
C VAL A 287 -11.57 -12.78 12.67
N ARG A 288 -11.53 -12.43 13.97
CA ARG A 288 -11.55 -13.40 15.07
C ARG A 288 -12.93 -13.51 15.69
N ILE A 289 -13.28 -14.73 16.08
CA ILE A 289 -14.51 -15.03 16.81
C ILE A 289 -14.67 -14.12 18.03
N ASN A 290 -13.66 -14.04 18.90
CA ASN A 290 -13.75 -13.26 20.14
C ASN A 290 -13.94 -11.76 19.87
N GLU A 291 -13.28 -11.22 18.85
CA GLU A 291 -13.39 -9.80 18.49
C GLU A 291 -14.77 -9.52 17.90
N ALA A 292 -15.27 -10.36 16.99
CA ALA A 292 -16.62 -10.24 16.43
C ALA A 292 -17.71 -10.26 17.52
N ILE A 293 -17.56 -11.14 18.52
CA ILE A 293 -18.47 -11.21 19.67
C ILE A 293 -18.42 -9.91 20.48
N SER A 294 -17.22 -9.44 20.83
CA SER A 294 -17.05 -8.22 21.61
C SER A 294 -17.59 -6.98 20.88
N GLU A 295 -17.37 -6.89 19.57
CA GLU A 295 -17.89 -5.81 18.74
C GLU A 295 -19.42 -5.85 18.66
N LYS A 296 -20.03 -7.01 18.44
CA LYS A 296 -21.50 -7.14 18.42
C LYS A 296 -22.11 -6.79 19.78
N ILE A 297 -21.48 -7.20 20.89
CA ILE A 297 -21.90 -6.82 22.24
C ILE A 297 -21.83 -5.30 22.43
N ALA A 298 -20.71 -4.68 22.03
CA ALA A 298 -20.54 -3.22 22.13
C ALA A 298 -21.56 -2.46 21.27
N TYR A 299 -21.87 -2.96 20.06
CA TYR A 299 -22.88 -2.41 19.17
C TYR A 299 -24.28 -2.45 19.82
N LEU A 300 -24.67 -3.60 20.34
CA LEU A 300 -25.95 -3.77 21.03
C LEU A 300 -26.02 -2.89 22.29
N GLU A 301 -24.91 -2.76 23.04
CA GLU A 301 -24.83 -1.84 24.19
C GLU A 301 -24.96 -0.38 23.77
N GLU A 302 -24.38 0.04 22.64
CA GLU A 302 -24.50 1.39 22.08
C GLU A 302 -25.96 1.71 21.73
N ILE A 303 -26.67 0.78 21.08
CA ILE A 303 -28.10 0.93 20.74
C ILE A 303 -28.93 1.11 22.02
N VAL A 304 -28.69 0.27 23.02
CA VAL A 304 -29.39 0.33 24.30
C VAL A 304 -29.11 1.64 25.05
N ALA A 305 -27.86 2.10 25.04
CA ALA A 305 -27.47 3.36 25.67
C ALA A 305 -28.12 4.57 24.98
N LYS A 306 -28.12 4.62 23.63
CA LYS A 306 -28.78 5.69 22.87
C LYS A 306 -30.28 5.74 23.14
N ALA A 307 -30.93 4.59 23.31
CA ALA A 307 -32.34 4.54 23.67
C ALA A 307 -32.60 5.08 25.10
N LEU A 308 -31.70 4.81 26.05
CA LEU A 308 -31.78 5.38 27.40
C LEU A 308 -31.59 6.90 27.41
N ASP A 309 -30.67 7.42 26.59
CA ASP A 309 -30.46 8.87 26.45
C ASP A 309 -31.65 9.57 25.77
N ARG A 310 -32.26 8.96 24.75
CA ARG A 310 -33.50 9.48 24.12
C ARG A 310 -34.64 9.62 25.15
N VAL A 311 -34.81 8.63 26.02
CA VAL A 311 -35.83 8.66 27.09
C VAL A 311 -35.52 9.72 28.16
N GLN A 312 -34.25 10.06 28.40
CA GLN A 312 -33.88 11.14 29.33
C GLN A 312 -34.08 12.53 28.72
N VAL A 313 -33.80 12.70 27.41
CA VAL A 313 -33.97 13.98 26.70
C VAL A 313 -35.45 14.30 26.45
N GLU A 314 -36.31 13.30 26.20
CA GLU A 314 -37.76 13.49 26.08
C GLU A 314 -38.43 14.03 27.36
N VAL A 315 -37.80 13.87 28.53
CA VAL A 315 -38.32 14.41 29.79
C VAL A 315 -37.97 15.89 29.99
N GLU A 316 -37.02 16.45 29.22
CA GLU A 316 -36.55 17.84 29.37
C GLU A 316 -37.01 18.81 28.25
N LEU A 317 -37.47 18.33 27.10
CA LEU A 317 -37.88 19.20 25.98
C LEU A 317 -39.20 18.71 25.34
N GLU A 318 -40.33 19.25 25.80
CA GLU A 318 -41.59 19.20 25.05
C GLU A 318 -41.47 20.06 23.78
N GLY A 319 -41.24 19.39 22.65
CA GLY A 319 -41.51 19.93 21.32
C GLY A 319 -40.28 20.36 20.52
N GLU A 320 -39.71 19.43 19.75
CA GLU A 320 -39.18 19.69 18.40
C GLU A 320 -39.05 18.36 17.65
N ASP A 321 -39.47 18.34 16.39
CA ASP A 321 -39.62 17.16 15.54
C ASP A 321 -38.28 16.44 15.31
N VAL A 322 -38.05 15.34 16.02
CA VAL A 322 -36.91 14.44 15.78
C VAL A 322 -37.25 13.57 14.56
N GLN A 323 -36.50 13.76 13.48
CA GLN A 323 -36.59 12.90 12.30
C GLN A 323 -36.36 11.43 12.69
N GLU A 324 -37.32 10.58 12.35
CA GLU A 324 -37.29 9.14 12.53
C GLU A 324 -36.17 8.52 11.69
N GLU A 325 -34.97 8.36 12.28
CA GLU A 325 -34.01 7.39 11.75
C GLU A 325 -34.50 5.98 12.10
N GLU A 326 -34.58 5.12 11.09
CA GLU A 326 -35.09 3.74 11.11
C GLU A 326 -34.85 3.06 12.46
N GLY A 327 -35.96 2.80 13.17
CA GLY A 327 -35.93 2.23 14.49
C GLY A 327 -35.42 0.80 14.47
N GLU A 328 -34.12 0.62 14.74
CA GLU A 328 -33.64 -0.65 15.27
C GLU A 328 -34.47 -0.98 16.50
N ASN A 329 -35.13 -2.13 16.50
CA ASN A 329 -36.04 -2.52 17.56
C ASN A 329 -35.25 -2.73 18.86
N VAL A 330 -35.18 -1.67 19.67
CA VAL A 330 -34.38 -1.59 20.91
C VAL A 330 -34.71 -2.74 21.86
N GLU A 331 -35.96 -3.19 21.87
CA GLU A 331 -36.42 -4.33 22.66
C GLU A 331 -35.75 -5.64 22.20
N ALA A 332 -35.69 -5.88 20.89
CA ALA A 332 -35.04 -7.06 20.31
C ALA A 332 -33.52 -7.02 20.51
N ALA A 333 -32.90 -5.84 20.41
CA ALA A 333 -31.47 -5.66 20.69
C ALA A 333 -31.11 -5.98 22.16
N LYS A 334 -31.98 -5.61 23.10
CA LYS A 334 -31.83 -5.95 24.54
C LYS A 334 -31.97 -7.45 24.76
N GLU A 335 -33.00 -8.07 24.19
CA GLU A 335 -33.25 -9.50 24.35
C GLU A 335 -32.10 -10.35 23.79
N LEU A 336 -31.60 -10.00 22.59
CA LEU A 336 -30.45 -10.66 21.97
C LEU A 336 -29.17 -10.47 22.80
N LEU A 337 -28.94 -9.26 23.35
CA LEU A 337 -27.80 -8.98 24.22
C LEU A 337 -27.85 -9.82 25.51
N GLU A 338 -29.02 -9.94 26.14
CA GLU A 338 -29.20 -10.77 27.33
C GLU A 338 -29.03 -12.26 27.00
N ALA A 339 -29.58 -12.74 25.88
CA ALA A 339 -29.43 -14.12 25.42
C ALA A 339 -27.95 -14.49 25.16
N ILE A 340 -27.21 -13.61 24.47
CA ILE A 340 -25.77 -13.79 24.21
C ILE A 340 -24.97 -13.79 25.53
N LYS A 341 -25.24 -12.85 26.45
CA LYS A 341 -24.56 -12.77 27.75
C LYS A 341 -24.89 -13.97 28.64
N GLU A 342 -26.12 -14.47 28.61
CA GLU A 342 -26.54 -15.63 29.37
C GLU A 342 -25.92 -16.93 28.81
N SER A 343 -25.88 -17.07 27.49
CA SER A 343 -25.23 -18.19 26.80
C SER A 343 -23.72 -18.25 27.12
N MET A 344 -23.05 -17.08 27.13
CA MET A 344 -21.65 -16.95 27.57
C MET A 344 -21.43 -17.38 29.02
N LYS A 345 -22.35 -17.01 29.94
CA LYS A 345 -22.28 -17.42 31.35
C LYS A 345 -22.50 -18.92 31.54
N LYS A 346 -23.44 -19.52 30.81
CA LYS A 346 -23.76 -20.96 30.89
C LYS A 346 -22.62 -21.86 30.41
N ASN A 347 -21.87 -21.42 29.39
CA ASN A 347 -20.87 -22.23 28.70
C ASN A 347 -19.41 -21.87 29.05
N LYS A 348 -19.14 -21.26 30.21
CA LYS A 348 -17.79 -20.83 30.64
C LYS A 348 -17.07 -19.95 29.60
N GLY A 349 -17.80 -19.05 28.95
CA GLY A 349 -17.25 -18.09 27.98
C GLY A 349 -17.26 -18.54 26.52
N ARG A 350 -17.99 -19.61 26.16
CA ARG A 350 -18.21 -20.02 24.76
C ARG A 350 -19.67 -19.81 24.35
N LEU A 351 -19.91 -19.15 23.21
CA LEU A 351 -21.26 -19.03 22.68
C LEU A 351 -21.77 -20.35 22.09
N GLY A 352 -23.09 -20.51 22.09
CA GLY A 352 -23.75 -21.59 21.34
C GLY A 352 -23.46 -21.46 19.84
N HIS A 353 -23.42 -22.59 19.14
CA HIS A 353 -23.04 -22.65 17.72
C HIS A 353 -23.94 -21.79 16.82
N GLU A 354 -25.23 -21.73 17.11
CA GLU A 354 -26.24 -20.97 16.37
C GLU A 354 -25.96 -19.45 16.41
N TYR A 355 -25.91 -18.87 17.61
CA TYR A 355 -25.56 -17.45 17.80
C TYR A 355 -24.17 -17.10 17.26
N LEU A 356 -23.21 -18.03 17.32
CA LEU A 356 -21.88 -17.80 16.78
C LEU A 356 -21.91 -17.67 15.24
N ILE A 357 -22.68 -18.52 14.56
CA ILE A 357 -22.82 -18.46 13.11
C ILE A 357 -23.51 -17.16 12.70
N GLU A 358 -24.58 -16.77 13.40
CA GLU A 358 -25.29 -15.50 13.15
C GLU A 358 -24.36 -14.28 13.31
N ILE A 359 -23.63 -14.19 14.43
CA ILE A 359 -22.67 -13.08 14.68
C ILE A 359 -21.57 -13.06 13.61
N MET A 360 -21.05 -14.23 13.22
CA MET A 360 -20.02 -14.33 12.20
C MET A 360 -20.56 -13.97 10.82
N LYS A 361 -21.79 -14.37 10.48
CA LYS A 361 -22.46 -14.03 9.23
C LYS A 361 -22.69 -12.53 9.13
N ASP A 362 -23.20 -11.90 10.18
CA ASP A 362 -23.32 -10.45 10.27
C ASP A 362 -21.97 -9.74 10.09
N LYS A 363 -20.92 -10.26 10.74
CA LYS A 363 -19.57 -9.70 10.62
C LYS A 363 -19.03 -9.84 9.19
N LEU A 364 -19.23 -10.97 8.53
CA LEU A 364 -18.80 -11.18 7.14
C LEU A 364 -19.63 -10.36 6.14
N MET A 365 -20.91 -10.11 6.44
CA MET A 365 -21.80 -9.24 5.68
C MET A 365 -21.55 -7.75 5.91
N SER A 366 -20.75 -7.39 6.93
CA SER A 366 -20.36 -6.01 7.18
C SER A 366 -19.62 -5.40 5.99
N MET A 367 -19.82 -4.09 5.78
CA MET A 367 -19.24 -3.35 4.65
C MET A 367 -17.72 -3.48 4.53
N PRO A 368 -16.92 -3.42 5.62
CA PRO A 368 -15.48 -3.56 5.51
C PRO A 368 -15.06 -4.93 4.97
N CYS A 369 -15.73 -6.00 5.40
CA CYS A 369 -15.44 -7.37 4.94
C CYS A 369 -15.91 -7.60 3.50
N ARG A 370 -17.04 -7.01 3.09
CA ARG A 370 -17.58 -7.09 1.72
C ARG A 370 -16.79 -6.25 0.71
N ASN A 371 -16.25 -5.11 1.13
CA ASN A 371 -15.57 -4.16 0.25
C ASN A 371 -14.07 -4.45 0.14
N GLN A 372 -13.40 -4.73 1.26
CA GLN A 372 -11.95 -4.94 1.28
C GLN A 372 -11.57 -6.43 1.30
N GLY A 373 -12.43 -7.28 1.87
CA GLY A 373 -12.14 -8.69 2.11
C GLY A 373 -11.73 -8.95 3.57
N TYR A 374 -11.45 -10.21 3.88
CA TYR A 374 -11.22 -10.66 5.25
C TYR A 374 -10.25 -11.85 5.31
N VAL A 375 -9.64 -12.06 6.47
CA VAL A 375 -8.90 -13.27 6.81
C VAL A 375 -9.53 -13.94 8.03
N LEU A 376 -10.03 -15.16 7.85
CA LEU A 376 -10.57 -16.00 8.91
C LEU A 376 -9.46 -16.89 9.51
N ASP A 377 -9.32 -16.88 10.84
CA ASP A 377 -8.42 -17.77 11.60
C ASP A 377 -9.21 -18.90 12.26
N GLY A 378 -9.04 -20.13 11.76
CA GLY A 378 -9.45 -21.33 12.46
C GLY A 378 -10.95 -21.58 12.57
N PHE A 379 -11.78 -20.81 11.87
CA PHE A 379 -13.22 -20.98 11.77
C PHE A 379 -13.65 -20.92 10.30
N PRO A 380 -14.56 -21.78 9.82
CA PRO A 380 -15.32 -22.82 10.53
C PRO A 380 -14.51 -24.05 10.99
N GLU A 381 -14.95 -24.73 12.07
CA GLU A 381 -14.29 -25.95 12.58
C GLU A 381 -14.94 -27.26 12.10
N THR A 382 -16.20 -27.22 11.65
CA THR A 382 -16.96 -28.40 11.20
C THR A 382 -17.68 -28.16 9.89
N TYR A 383 -17.95 -29.24 9.15
CA TYR A 383 -18.73 -29.21 7.91
C TYR A 383 -20.08 -28.49 8.10
N GLY A 384 -20.82 -28.84 9.16
CA GLY A 384 -22.11 -28.20 9.46
C GLY A 384 -21.99 -26.69 9.70
N GLN A 385 -20.96 -26.24 10.41
CA GLN A 385 -20.74 -24.81 10.62
C GLN A 385 -20.39 -24.07 9.33
N ALA A 386 -19.60 -24.70 8.44
CA ALA A 386 -19.28 -24.10 7.15
C ALA A 386 -20.52 -23.99 6.27
N ARG A 387 -21.32 -25.06 6.18
CA ARG A 387 -22.59 -25.06 5.48
C ARG A 387 -23.50 -23.95 5.99
N ASP A 388 -23.77 -23.91 7.29
CA ASP A 388 -24.73 -22.96 7.87
C ASP A 388 -24.25 -21.50 7.77
N LEU A 389 -22.92 -21.27 7.79
CA LEU A 389 -22.34 -19.94 7.62
C LEU A 389 -22.46 -19.41 6.19
N PHE A 390 -22.22 -20.26 5.19
CA PHE A 390 -22.14 -19.86 3.78
C PHE A 390 -23.42 -20.11 2.98
N LYS A 391 -24.45 -20.71 3.58
CA LYS A 391 -25.75 -20.94 2.94
C LYS A 391 -26.50 -19.62 2.67
N VAL A 392 -27.24 -19.59 1.56
CA VAL A 392 -28.20 -18.52 1.21
C VAL A 392 -29.47 -18.72 2.06
N GLU A 393 -30.00 -17.64 2.64
CA GLU A 393 -31.17 -17.68 3.56
C GLU A 393 -32.51 -17.90 2.85
N ASP A 394 -32.58 -17.78 1.52
CA ASP A 394 -33.85 -17.61 0.81
C ASP A 394 -34.56 -18.91 0.36
N ASP A 395 -33.97 -20.10 0.50
CA ASP A 395 -34.57 -21.34 -0.04
C ASP A 395 -34.61 -22.48 1.00
N GLU A 396 -35.47 -22.40 2.02
CA GLU A 396 -35.82 -23.55 2.88
C GLU A 396 -36.66 -24.61 2.13
N GLU A 397 -37.39 -24.20 1.07
CA GLU A 397 -38.32 -25.08 0.32
C GLU A 397 -37.62 -26.00 -0.71
N GLU A 398 -36.37 -25.72 -1.10
CA GLU A 398 -35.63 -26.52 -2.11
C GLU A 398 -34.71 -27.60 -1.50
N GLU A 399 -34.56 -27.62 -0.16
CA GLU A 399 -33.64 -28.52 0.55
C GLU A 399 -33.90 -30.01 0.31
N GLU A 400 -35.18 -30.41 0.24
CA GLU A 400 -35.55 -31.82 0.05
C GLU A 400 -35.36 -32.30 -1.40
N GLU A 401 -35.32 -31.38 -2.38
CA GLU A 401 -35.15 -31.74 -3.79
C GLU A 401 -33.69 -31.72 -4.27
N GLU A 402 -32.81 -30.89 -3.69
CA GLU A 402 -31.41 -30.78 -4.11
C GLU A 402 -30.51 -31.89 -3.55
N GLU A 403 -30.71 -32.33 -2.30
CA GLU A 403 -30.00 -33.51 -1.74
C GLU A 403 -30.27 -34.78 -2.56
N ALA A 404 -31.44 -34.88 -3.19
CA ALA A 404 -31.84 -36.01 -4.03
C ALA A 404 -31.18 -36.00 -5.44
N LYS A 405 -30.57 -34.89 -5.85
CA LYS A 405 -30.07 -34.67 -7.22
C LYS A 405 -28.58 -34.33 -7.33
N GLY A 406 -27.75 -34.51 -6.31
CA GLY A 406 -26.28 -34.40 -6.45
C GLY A 406 -25.79 -33.13 -7.16
N LYS A 407 -26.54 -32.03 -7.05
CA LYS A 407 -26.16 -30.71 -7.57
C LYS A 407 -25.33 -29.99 -6.51
N MET A 408 -24.43 -29.11 -6.95
CA MET A 408 -23.59 -28.31 -6.06
C MET A 408 -24.46 -27.50 -5.08
N PRO A 409 -24.13 -27.47 -3.78
CA PRO A 409 -24.91 -26.72 -2.80
C PRO A 409 -24.85 -25.23 -3.11
N LYS A 410 -25.99 -24.53 -3.09
CA LYS A 410 -26.04 -23.06 -3.24
C LYS A 410 -25.32 -22.39 -2.07
N PHE A 411 -24.43 -21.45 -2.38
CA PHE A 411 -23.66 -20.68 -1.39
C PHE A 411 -23.69 -19.18 -1.69
N ASN A 412 -23.47 -18.39 -0.66
CA ASN A 412 -23.46 -16.93 -0.78
C ASN A 412 -22.12 -16.46 -1.34
N GLU A 413 -22.10 -16.11 -2.63
CA GLU A 413 -20.95 -15.58 -3.37
C GLU A 413 -20.34 -14.33 -2.73
N ILE A 414 -21.12 -13.57 -1.95
CA ILE A 414 -20.67 -12.34 -1.29
C ILE A 414 -19.73 -12.65 -0.14
N ILE A 415 -19.94 -13.75 0.60
CA ILE A 415 -19.16 -14.09 1.79
C ILE A 415 -18.21 -15.26 1.59
N ILE A 416 -18.38 -16.10 0.57
CA ILE A 416 -17.53 -17.28 0.36
C ILE A 416 -16.03 -16.91 0.20
N PRO A 417 -15.09 -17.63 0.85
CA PRO A 417 -13.67 -17.38 0.68
C PRO A 417 -13.15 -17.86 -0.68
N GLU A 418 -12.28 -17.08 -1.33
CA GLU A 418 -11.64 -17.45 -2.62
C GLU A 418 -10.44 -18.38 -2.40
N PHE A 419 -9.69 -18.16 -1.31
CA PHE A 419 -8.50 -18.96 -0.99
C PHE A 419 -8.64 -19.63 0.37
N ILE A 420 -8.36 -20.93 0.41
CA ILE A 420 -8.35 -21.73 1.63
C ILE A 420 -6.99 -22.36 1.79
N PHE A 421 -6.31 -22.02 2.89
CA PHE A 421 -5.01 -22.58 3.22
C PHE A 421 -5.14 -23.50 4.43
N SER A 422 -4.82 -24.78 4.23
CA SER A 422 -4.82 -25.79 5.29
C SER A 422 -3.39 -26.09 5.71
N LEU A 423 -3.04 -25.64 6.91
CA LEU A 423 -1.74 -25.86 7.50
C LEU A 423 -1.65 -27.27 8.09
N THR A 424 -0.64 -28.02 7.69
CA THR A 424 -0.36 -29.37 8.18
C THR A 424 0.95 -29.40 8.95
N ALA A 425 0.98 -30.17 10.04
CA ALA A 425 2.16 -30.35 10.89
C ALA A 425 2.01 -31.65 11.69
N SER A 426 3.13 -32.23 12.12
CA SER A 426 3.15 -33.38 13.03
C SER A 426 2.86 -32.97 14.48
N ASP A 427 2.32 -33.89 15.27
CA ASP A 427 1.99 -33.61 16.67
C ASP A 427 3.26 -33.34 17.49
N GLU A 428 4.36 -34.03 17.20
CA GLU A 428 5.68 -33.80 17.82
C GLU A 428 6.21 -32.40 17.55
N PHE A 429 6.08 -31.92 16.30
CA PHE A 429 6.51 -30.58 15.91
C PHE A 429 5.72 -29.49 16.65
N LEU A 430 4.40 -29.65 16.76
CA LEU A 430 3.54 -28.70 17.46
C LEU A 430 3.83 -28.65 18.96
N ILE A 431 4.09 -29.81 19.57
CA ILE A 431 4.47 -29.90 20.98
C ILE A 431 5.81 -29.20 21.23
N ASN A 432 6.83 -29.48 20.40
CA ASN A 432 8.14 -28.83 20.51
C ASN A 432 8.07 -27.31 20.33
N ARG A 433 7.21 -26.83 19.42
CA ARG A 433 7.00 -25.40 19.20
C ARG A 433 6.42 -24.70 20.41
N ILE A 434 5.52 -25.35 21.16
CA ILE A 434 4.94 -24.78 22.39
C ILE A 434 5.95 -24.77 23.53
N ILE A 435 6.75 -25.83 23.66
CA ILE A 435 7.80 -25.91 24.69
C ILE A 435 8.84 -24.78 24.50
N ASN A 436 9.08 -24.36 23.27
CA ASN A 436 10.03 -23.30 22.94
C ASN A 436 9.43 -21.88 22.96
N LEU A 437 8.12 -21.71 23.19
CA LEU A 437 7.48 -20.40 23.29
C LEU A 437 7.77 -19.74 24.65
N PRO A 438 8.02 -18.42 24.70
CA PRO A 438 8.32 -17.71 25.94
C PRO A 438 7.10 -17.67 26.87
N GLU A 439 7.34 -17.80 28.19
CA GLU A 439 6.28 -17.87 29.22
C GLU A 439 5.30 -16.68 29.16
N ASN A 440 5.74 -15.50 28.69
CA ASN A 440 4.89 -14.32 28.53
C ASN A 440 3.74 -14.48 27.53
N GLU A 441 3.88 -15.34 26.51
CA GLU A 441 2.79 -15.64 25.54
C GLU A 441 1.90 -16.81 26.01
N VAL A 442 2.38 -17.58 26.97
CA VAL A 442 1.70 -18.75 27.55
C VAL A 442 0.83 -18.34 28.75
N VAL A 443 1.23 -17.30 29.50
CA VAL A 443 0.45 -16.79 30.64
C VAL A 443 -0.79 -16.03 30.14
N GLY A 444 -1.96 -16.64 30.31
CA GLY A 444 -3.26 -16.07 29.95
C GLY A 444 -3.89 -16.65 28.69
N THR A 445 -3.23 -17.60 28.01
CA THR A 445 -3.74 -18.29 26.82
C THR A 445 -4.15 -19.74 27.14
N HIS A 446 -4.91 -20.38 26.24
CA HIS A 446 -5.33 -21.80 26.36
C HIS A 446 -4.17 -22.82 26.19
N TYR A 447 -2.92 -22.36 26.13
CA TYR A 447 -1.72 -23.17 25.94
C TYR A 447 -1.21 -23.84 27.23
N THR A 448 -2.10 -24.16 28.17
CA THR A 448 -1.76 -25.11 29.23
C THR A 448 -1.60 -26.49 28.62
N GLU A 449 -0.58 -27.25 29.02
CA GLU A 449 -0.19 -28.54 28.43
C GLU A 449 -1.38 -29.49 28.27
N GLU A 450 -2.28 -29.55 29.26
CA GLU A 450 -3.47 -30.38 29.24
C GLU A 450 -4.56 -29.89 28.26
N GLN A 451 -4.83 -28.58 28.20
CA GLN A 451 -5.85 -28.01 27.32
C GLN A 451 -5.41 -28.05 25.84
N PHE A 452 -4.12 -27.87 25.59
CA PHE A 452 -3.56 -27.96 24.25
C PHE A 452 -3.67 -29.40 23.70
N LEU A 453 -3.25 -30.40 24.47
CA LEU A 453 -3.36 -31.80 24.06
C LEU A 453 -4.82 -32.24 23.85
N GLN A 454 -5.76 -31.75 24.68
CA GLN A 454 -7.19 -31.98 24.48
C GLN A 454 -7.71 -31.32 23.19
N SER A 455 -7.28 -30.10 22.90
CA SER A 455 -7.66 -29.36 21.70
C SER A 455 -7.09 -30.00 20.43
N LEU A 456 -5.84 -30.49 20.47
CA LEU A 456 -5.20 -31.21 19.38
C LEU A 456 -5.91 -32.54 19.10
N LYS A 457 -6.21 -33.32 20.15
CA LYS A 457 -6.99 -34.58 20.01
C LYS A 457 -8.38 -34.32 19.45
N ARG A 458 -9.05 -33.26 19.89
CA ARG A 458 -10.36 -32.85 19.37
C ARG A 458 -10.27 -32.47 17.89
N PHE A 459 -9.26 -31.69 17.52
CA PHE A 459 -9.02 -31.28 16.13
C PHE A 459 -8.77 -32.50 15.23
N ARG A 460 -7.90 -33.44 15.62
CA ARG A 460 -7.63 -34.67 14.85
C ARG A 460 -8.84 -35.59 14.71
N LYS A 461 -9.74 -35.60 15.72
CA LYS A 461 -10.98 -36.39 15.68
C LYS A 461 -12.04 -35.77 14.77
N LEU A 462 -12.09 -34.45 14.68
CA LEU A 462 -13.05 -33.72 13.83
C LEU A 462 -12.57 -33.64 12.37
N ASN A 463 -11.26 -33.51 12.17
CA ASN A 463 -10.63 -33.44 10.85
C ASN A 463 -10.10 -34.81 10.42
N THR A 464 -11.02 -35.74 10.22
CA THR A 464 -10.79 -37.02 9.53
C THR A 464 -11.14 -36.88 8.05
N ALA A 465 -10.46 -37.64 7.17
CA ALA A 465 -10.57 -37.52 5.70
C ALA A 465 -12.01 -37.45 5.16
N ASP A 466 -12.97 -38.08 5.84
CA ASP A 466 -14.36 -38.17 5.39
C ASP A 466 -15.28 -37.04 5.93
N THR A 467 -14.85 -36.25 6.93
CA THR A 467 -15.71 -35.27 7.64
C THR A 467 -15.08 -33.89 7.78
N THR A 468 -13.99 -33.62 7.05
CA THR A 468 -13.23 -32.38 7.22
C THR A 468 -14.00 -31.21 6.60
N VAL A 469 -13.85 -30.02 7.19
CA VAL A 469 -14.33 -28.74 6.62
C VAL A 469 -13.87 -28.54 5.17
N LEU A 470 -12.70 -29.08 4.83
CA LEU A 470 -12.13 -29.04 3.49
C LEU A 470 -13.02 -29.72 2.43
N ASN A 471 -13.76 -30.78 2.81
CA ASN A 471 -14.63 -31.50 1.89
C ASN A 471 -15.78 -30.60 1.41
N TYR A 472 -16.31 -29.73 2.27
CA TYR A 472 -17.33 -28.74 1.89
C TYR A 472 -16.81 -27.81 0.80
N PHE A 473 -15.57 -27.35 0.91
CA PHE A 473 -14.99 -26.44 -0.07
C PHE A 473 -14.59 -27.14 -1.37
N ASP A 474 -14.17 -28.41 -1.30
CA ASP A 474 -13.93 -29.23 -2.49
C ASP A 474 -15.24 -29.49 -3.28
N GLU A 475 -16.37 -29.69 -2.60
CA GLU A 475 -17.70 -29.77 -3.23
C GLU A 475 -18.12 -28.47 -3.94
N LEU A 476 -17.58 -27.34 -3.47
CA LEU A 476 -17.77 -26.01 -4.05
C LEU A 476 -16.77 -25.67 -5.16
N GLU A 477 -15.94 -26.63 -5.58
CA GLU A 477 -14.82 -26.45 -6.54
C GLU A 477 -13.74 -25.46 -6.07
N ILE A 478 -13.69 -25.16 -4.76
CA ILE A 478 -12.66 -24.31 -4.15
C ILE A 478 -11.61 -25.20 -3.52
N HIS A 479 -10.56 -25.52 -4.27
CA HIS A 479 -9.53 -26.47 -3.84
C HIS A 479 -8.65 -25.93 -2.71
N PRO A 480 -8.69 -26.54 -1.50
CA PRO A 480 -7.85 -26.12 -0.39
C PRO A 480 -6.37 -26.42 -0.64
N GLN A 481 -5.52 -25.43 -0.41
CA GLN A 481 -4.08 -25.59 -0.53
C GLN A 481 -3.48 -26.11 0.78
N LEU A 482 -2.92 -27.32 0.73
CA LEU A 482 -2.22 -27.92 1.87
C LEU A 482 -0.79 -27.40 1.94
N ILE A 483 -0.43 -26.79 3.07
CA ILE A 483 0.92 -26.30 3.33
C ILE A 483 1.49 -27.01 4.55
N ASP A 484 2.57 -27.76 4.35
CA ASP A 484 3.31 -28.39 5.43
C ASP A 484 4.28 -27.39 6.07
N ILE A 485 4.08 -27.07 7.34
CA ILE A 485 4.89 -26.11 8.09
C ILE A 485 6.25 -26.71 8.45
N ALA A 486 6.36 -28.04 8.59
CA ALA A 486 7.61 -28.69 8.96
C ALA A 486 8.67 -28.62 7.85
N VAL A 487 8.25 -28.35 6.60
CA VAL A 487 9.16 -28.19 5.46
C VAL A 487 9.81 -26.80 5.43
N TYR A 488 9.17 -25.81 6.04
CA TYR A 488 9.58 -24.40 6.00
C TYR A 488 9.91 -23.88 7.41
N GLU A 489 10.79 -24.59 8.12
CA GLU A 489 11.24 -24.27 9.49
C GLU A 489 11.92 -22.90 9.57
N ASP A 490 11.13 -21.84 9.70
CA ASP A 490 11.59 -20.53 10.13
C ASP A 490 10.92 -20.14 11.45
N SER A 491 11.69 -19.51 12.33
CA SER A 491 11.23 -18.97 13.62
C SER A 491 10.02 -18.02 13.49
N GLU A 492 9.77 -17.48 12.30
CA GLU A 492 8.72 -16.48 12.02
C GLU A 492 7.71 -16.90 10.94
N ASN A 493 7.72 -18.15 10.44
CA ASN A 493 6.84 -18.62 9.35
C ASN A 493 6.92 -17.78 8.05
N SER A 494 8.00 -17.02 7.82
CA SER A 494 8.13 -16.07 6.70
C SER A 494 8.07 -16.76 5.32
N LEU A 495 8.68 -17.94 5.18
CA LEU A 495 8.61 -18.74 3.96
C LEU A 495 7.20 -19.24 3.64
N THR A 496 6.43 -19.64 4.66
CA THR A 496 5.03 -20.04 4.53
C THR A 496 4.18 -18.87 4.03
N VAL A 497 4.38 -17.68 4.60
CA VAL A 497 3.71 -16.45 4.17
C VAL A 497 4.08 -16.10 2.73
N SER A 498 5.37 -16.21 2.36
CA SER A 498 5.83 -15.93 0.99
C SER A 498 5.21 -16.87 -0.04
N LYS A 499 5.01 -18.15 0.30
CA LYS A 499 4.29 -19.10 -0.56
C LYS A 499 2.83 -18.70 -0.73
N ILE A 500 2.14 -18.37 0.36
CA ILE A 500 0.76 -17.89 0.32
C ILE A 500 0.63 -16.62 -0.51
N ILE A 501 1.56 -15.67 -0.36
CA ILE A 501 1.59 -14.43 -1.15
C ILE A 501 1.76 -14.74 -2.64
N LYS A 502 2.64 -15.67 -2.99
CA LYS A 502 2.86 -16.07 -4.38
C LYS A 502 1.61 -16.68 -5.02
N GLU A 503 0.83 -17.44 -4.25
CA GLU A 503 -0.40 -18.10 -4.72
C GLU A 503 -1.58 -17.12 -4.84
N ILE A 504 -1.68 -16.15 -3.93
CA ILE A 504 -2.71 -15.10 -3.98
C ILE A 504 -2.41 -14.07 -5.09
N GLY A 505 -1.14 -13.67 -5.23
CA GLY A 505 -0.69 -12.66 -6.19
C GLY A 505 -0.58 -11.25 -5.58
N GLU A 506 -0.67 -10.23 -6.45
CA GLU A 506 -0.54 -8.83 -6.03
C GLU A 506 -1.76 -8.34 -5.24
N PRO A 507 -1.58 -7.40 -4.29
CA PRO A 507 -2.70 -6.83 -3.53
C PRO A 507 -3.75 -6.19 -4.45
N ARG A 508 -5.01 -6.64 -4.31
CA ARG A 508 -6.19 -6.13 -5.06
C ARG A 508 -6.88 -4.95 -4.38
N ASN A 509 -6.20 -4.28 -3.44
CA ASN A 509 -6.71 -3.11 -2.71
C ASN A 509 -5.88 -1.87 -3.06
N TYR A 510 -6.34 -0.68 -2.66
CA TYR A 510 -5.50 0.51 -2.68
C TYR A 510 -4.22 0.22 -1.89
N GLY A 511 -3.06 0.33 -2.54
CA GLY A 511 -1.77 0.06 -1.93
C GLY A 511 -1.43 1.03 -0.78
N LEU A 512 -0.15 1.10 -0.43
CA LEU A 512 0.32 2.12 0.50
C LEU A 512 -0.09 3.51 0.00
N THR A 513 -0.63 4.35 0.87
CA THR A 513 -0.91 5.74 0.51
C THR A 513 0.40 6.45 0.15
N ASP A 514 0.34 7.51 -0.65
CA ASP A 514 1.56 8.25 -1.03
C ASP A 514 2.34 8.73 0.21
N GLU A 515 1.65 9.02 1.31
CA GLU A 515 2.26 9.41 2.59
C GLU A 515 2.90 8.25 3.34
N GLU A 516 2.25 7.09 3.41
CA GLU A 516 2.84 5.88 3.99
C GLU A 516 4.07 5.43 3.20
N LYS A 517 4.01 5.53 1.86
CA LYS A 517 5.13 5.20 0.98
C LYS A 517 6.28 6.16 1.22
N GLU A 518 6.03 7.45 1.28
CA GLU A 518 7.06 8.45 1.57
C GLU A 518 7.62 8.27 2.99
N ALA A 519 6.79 7.96 3.98
CA ALA A 519 7.24 7.68 5.34
C ALA A 519 8.12 6.42 5.42
N LEU A 520 7.76 5.37 4.69
CA LEU A 520 8.52 4.12 4.63
C LEU A 520 9.85 4.33 3.88
N GLU A 521 9.85 5.13 2.81
CA GLU A 521 11.07 5.55 2.11
C GLU A 521 11.97 6.39 3.02
N ARG A 522 11.40 7.30 3.83
CA ARG A 522 12.16 8.06 4.84
C ARG A 522 12.76 7.15 5.90
N GLN A 523 11.97 6.23 6.46
CA GLN A 523 12.45 5.27 7.46
C GLN A 523 13.56 4.39 6.90
N ALA A 524 13.39 3.85 5.68
CA ALA A 524 14.42 3.06 5.02
C ALA A 524 15.69 3.88 4.74
N ALA A 525 15.56 5.15 4.35
CA ALA A 525 16.69 6.05 4.17
C ALA A 525 17.42 6.32 5.50
N GLU A 526 16.67 6.56 6.59
CA GLU A 526 17.22 6.74 7.94
C GLU A 526 17.96 5.47 8.42
N GLU A 527 17.37 4.29 8.26
CA GLU A 527 18.00 3.01 8.61
C GLU A 527 19.28 2.77 7.80
N ARG A 528 19.27 3.07 6.50
CA ARG A 528 20.47 3.00 5.66
C ARG A 528 21.56 3.94 6.16
N ILE A 529 21.23 5.18 6.52
CA ILE A 529 22.18 6.15 7.07
C ILE A 529 22.76 5.64 8.39
N VAL A 530 21.93 5.09 9.29
CA VAL A 530 22.38 4.53 10.57
C VAL A 530 23.34 3.35 10.35
N LYS A 531 23.01 2.45 9.43
CA LYS A 531 23.85 1.29 9.10
C LYS A 531 25.19 1.71 8.49
N GLU A 532 25.19 2.63 7.54
CA GLU A 532 26.42 3.19 6.93
C GLU A 532 27.29 3.90 7.99
N ALA A 533 26.68 4.62 8.94
CA ALA A 533 27.40 5.24 10.06
C ALA A 533 28.03 4.21 11.02
N GLN A 534 27.32 3.12 11.33
CA GLN A 534 27.84 2.03 12.14
C GLN A 534 29.03 1.32 11.47
N GLU A 535 28.91 1.00 10.17
CA GLU A 535 29.98 0.36 9.40
C GLU A 535 31.22 1.26 9.32
N LYS A 536 31.02 2.57 9.09
CA LYS A 536 32.12 3.55 9.06
C LYS A 536 32.80 3.69 10.43
N ALA A 537 32.04 3.74 11.52
CA ALA A 537 32.60 3.79 12.87
C ALA A 537 33.41 2.52 13.21
N GLU A 538 32.96 1.34 12.75
CA GLU A 538 33.71 0.10 12.93
C GLU A 538 35.01 0.09 12.11
N GLN A 539 34.97 0.58 10.86
CA GLN A 539 36.16 0.75 10.03
C GLN A 539 37.16 1.72 10.67
N GLU A 540 36.72 2.91 11.10
CA GLU A 540 37.58 3.88 11.78
C GLU A 540 38.22 3.31 13.05
N ARG A 541 37.47 2.49 13.80
CA ARG A 541 38.00 1.78 14.99
C ARG A 541 39.08 0.76 14.63
N LYS A 542 38.89 0.00 13.55
CA LYS A 542 39.88 -0.97 13.04
C LYS A 542 41.13 -0.24 12.54
N GLU A 543 40.97 0.80 11.73
CA GLU A 543 42.07 1.62 11.23
C GLU A 543 42.85 2.32 12.34
N ALA A 544 42.17 2.80 13.39
CA ALA A 544 42.81 3.39 14.56
C ALA A 544 43.68 2.37 15.29
N LYS A 545 43.17 1.17 15.50
CA LYS A 545 43.92 0.08 16.12
C LYS A 545 45.14 -0.32 15.28
N GLU A 546 44.98 -0.44 13.96
CA GLU A 546 46.10 -0.72 13.05
C GLU A 546 47.13 0.41 13.01
N ARG A 547 46.70 1.67 13.13
CA ARG A 547 47.60 2.83 13.22
C ARG A 547 48.39 2.80 14.52
N GLU A 548 47.75 2.49 15.65
CA GLU A 548 48.44 2.33 16.94
C GLU A 548 49.47 1.19 16.89
N GLU A 549 49.10 0.02 16.34
CA GLU A 549 50.03 -1.11 16.17
C GLU A 549 51.21 -0.77 15.25
N ARG A 550 50.97 -0.02 14.17
CA ARG A 550 52.02 0.46 13.26
C ARG A 550 52.97 1.43 13.95
N MET A 551 52.45 2.38 14.74
CA MET A 551 53.28 3.32 15.49
C MET A 551 54.12 2.60 16.54
N ALA A 552 53.54 1.66 17.30
CA ALA A 552 54.29 0.87 18.28
C ALA A 552 55.44 0.07 17.63
N ARG A 553 55.19 -0.58 16.49
CA ARG A 553 56.22 -1.30 15.74
C ARG A 553 57.33 -0.38 15.24
N LEU A 554 56.98 0.82 14.78
CA LEU A 554 57.95 1.82 14.32
C LEU A 554 58.81 2.33 15.48
N GLU A 555 58.23 2.55 16.66
CA GLU A 555 58.97 2.94 17.86
C GLU A 555 59.95 1.86 18.31
N GLU A 556 59.54 0.59 18.32
CA GLU A 556 60.42 -0.54 18.61
C GLU A 556 61.56 -0.65 17.60
N TRP A 557 61.25 -0.53 16.30
CA TRP A 557 62.25 -0.54 15.24
C TRP A 557 63.25 0.61 15.39
N ASN A 558 62.78 1.83 15.68
CA ASN A 558 63.65 2.98 15.88
C ASN A 558 64.62 2.78 17.05
N LYS A 559 64.14 2.24 18.18
CA LYS A 559 65.01 1.90 19.32
C LYS A 559 66.08 0.88 18.94
N GLN A 560 65.71 -0.16 18.18
CA GLN A 560 66.67 -1.15 17.69
C GLN A 560 67.69 -0.54 16.73
N GLN A 561 67.26 0.35 15.83
CA GLN A 561 68.16 1.05 14.91
C GLN A 561 69.13 1.99 15.63
N GLU A 562 68.68 2.70 16.67
CA GLU A 562 69.56 3.53 17.50
C GLU A 562 70.62 2.69 18.21
N GLU A 563 70.22 1.54 18.76
CA GLU A 563 71.14 0.63 19.42
C GLU A 563 72.17 0.05 18.44
N VAL A 564 71.73 -0.36 17.23
CA VAL A 564 72.64 -0.84 16.17
C VAL A 564 73.63 0.26 15.74
N LYS A 565 73.16 1.49 15.52
CA LYS A 565 74.03 2.62 15.17
C LYS A 565 75.08 2.89 16.24
N LYS A 566 74.69 2.78 17.52
CA LYS A 566 75.61 2.95 18.63
C LYS A 566 76.68 1.85 18.65
N GLN A 567 76.28 0.59 18.45
CA GLN A 567 77.20 -0.54 18.35
C GLN A 567 78.15 -0.40 17.14
N GLU A 568 77.65 0.04 15.99
CA GLU A 568 78.47 0.33 14.81
C GLU A 568 79.49 1.44 15.10
N GLN A 569 79.07 2.52 15.77
CA GLN A 569 79.95 3.62 16.14
C GLN A 569 81.05 3.15 17.11
N GLU A 570 80.69 2.39 18.15
CA GLU A 570 81.67 1.82 19.10
C GLU A 570 82.66 0.88 18.39
N LEU A 571 82.19 0.07 17.43
CA LEU A 571 83.04 -0.81 16.63
C LEU A 571 83.99 -0.02 15.73
N LEU A 572 83.49 0.99 15.03
CA LEU A 572 84.30 1.87 14.18
C LEU A 572 85.35 2.63 14.99
N GLU A 573 84.97 3.14 16.17
CA GLU A 573 85.89 3.78 17.10
C GLU A 573 86.98 2.80 17.52
N ALA A 574 86.62 1.57 17.92
CA ALA A 574 87.57 0.53 18.29
C ALA A 574 88.53 0.15 17.14
N GLN A 575 88.03 0.01 15.91
CA GLN A 575 88.86 -0.25 14.72
C GLN A 575 89.77 0.93 14.38
N SER A 576 89.38 2.16 14.72
CA SER A 576 90.19 3.36 14.51
C SER A 576 91.30 3.54 15.54
N ILE A 577 91.22 2.89 16.72
CA ILE A 577 92.21 3.03 17.81
C ILE A 577 93.64 2.70 17.34
N PRO A 578 93.93 1.57 16.65
CA PRO A 578 95.28 1.26 16.20
C PRO A 578 95.85 2.31 15.23
N LEU A 579 95.02 2.77 14.27
CA LEU A 579 95.42 3.80 13.31
C LEU A 579 95.66 5.14 14.00
N ARG A 580 94.76 5.56 14.91
CA ARG A 580 94.90 6.79 15.70
C ARG A 580 96.14 6.73 16.58
N ASN A 581 96.43 5.60 17.22
CA ASN A 581 97.64 5.40 18.02
C ASN A 581 98.91 5.47 17.17
N TYR A 582 98.90 4.88 15.96
CA TYR A 582 100.00 4.97 15.01
C TYR A 582 100.25 6.42 14.56
N LEU A 583 99.18 7.13 14.16
CA LEU A 583 99.26 8.55 13.77
C LEU A 583 99.77 9.42 14.91
N MET A 584 99.26 9.24 16.13
CA MET A 584 99.69 9.98 17.33
C MET A 584 101.14 9.70 17.70
N LYS A 585 101.66 8.49 17.49
CA LYS A 585 103.04 8.13 17.84
C LYS A 585 104.07 8.55 16.77
N ASN A 586 103.74 8.39 15.50
CA ASN A 586 104.73 8.51 14.41
C ASN A 586 104.59 9.80 13.60
N VAL A 587 103.36 10.26 13.35
CA VAL A 587 103.11 11.41 12.46
C VAL A 587 102.92 12.70 13.26
N MET A 588 102.14 12.63 14.34
CA MET A 588 101.73 13.80 15.12
C MET A 588 102.89 14.58 15.75
N PRO A 589 103.96 13.96 16.30
CA PRO A 589 105.08 14.72 16.87
C PRO A 589 105.84 15.54 15.81
N THR A 590 105.99 15.01 14.59
CA THR A 590 106.67 15.71 13.49
C THR A 590 105.77 16.77 12.86
N LEU A 591 104.47 16.46 12.69
CA LEU A 591 103.47 17.42 12.22
C LEU A 591 103.31 18.58 13.20
N MET A 592 103.21 18.32 14.51
CA MET A 592 103.05 19.36 15.53
C MET A 592 104.30 20.26 15.62
N ARG A 593 105.51 19.71 15.46
CA ARG A 593 106.74 20.51 15.32
C ARG A 593 106.73 21.36 14.05
N GLY A 594 106.30 20.79 12.92
CA GLY A 594 106.19 21.51 11.65
C GLY A 594 105.15 22.63 11.69
N ILE A 595 104.00 22.39 12.32
CA ILE A 595 102.97 23.42 12.52
C ILE A 595 103.51 24.52 13.42
N ASN A 596 104.18 24.18 14.52
CA ASN A 596 104.80 25.19 15.39
C ASN A 596 105.86 26.02 14.66
N GLU A 597 106.67 25.39 13.81
CA GLU A 597 107.70 26.08 13.02
C GLU A 597 107.09 26.95 11.89
N CYS A 598 106.00 26.48 11.26
CA CYS A 598 105.21 27.24 10.31
C CYS A 598 104.56 28.47 10.99
N CYS A 599 104.03 28.31 12.20
CA CYS A 599 103.49 29.42 12.99
C CYS A 599 104.57 30.44 13.37
N ARG A 600 105.83 30.01 13.53
CA ARG A 600 106.99 30.87 13.85
C ARG A 600 107.49 31.68 12.66
N ILE A 601 107.61 31.05 11.49
CA ILE A 601 108.18 31.67 10.28
C ILE A 601 107.13 32.46 9.50
N ARG A 602 105.83 32.11 9.64
CA ARG A 602 104.71 32.70 8.89
C ARG A 602 105.02 32.87 7.40
N PRO A 603 105.28 31.76 6.68
CA PRO A 603 105.49 31.78 5.24
C PRO A 603 104.20 32.21 4.51
N ASP A 604 104.34 32.78 3.31
CA ASP A 604 103.21 33.21 2.48
C ASP A 604 102.28 32.04 2.07
N ASP A 605 102.82 30.82 1.97
CA ASP A 605 102.05 29.59 1.79
C ASP A 605 102.34 28.56 2.92
N PRO A 606 101.50 28.51 3.96
CA PRO A 606 101.70 27.63 5.10
C PRO A 606 101.51 26.14 4.77
N VAL A 607 100.72 25.83 3.73
CA VAL A 607 100.46 24.43 3.34
C VAL A 607 101.68 23.86 2.62
N ASN A 608 102.23 24.59 1.65
CA ASN A 608 103.46 24.17 0.95
C ASN A 608 104.66 24.11 1.91
N PHE A 609 104.78 25.08 2.82
CA PHE A 609 105.86 25.07 3.82
C PHE A 609 105.77 23.86 4.76
N LEU A 610 104.57 23.54 5.26
CA LEU A 610 104.37 22.39 6.13
C LEU A 610 104.63 21.07 5.39
N ALA A 611 104.22 20.97 4.12
CA ALA A 611 104.52 19.82 3.28
C ALA A 611 106.03 19.63 3.10
N GLU A 612 106.78 20.69 2.74
CA GLU A 612 108.25 20.64 2.65
C GLU A 612 108.91 20.25 3.98
N TYR A 613 108.41 20.80 5.10
CA TYR A 613 108.94 20.51 6.42
C TYR A 613 108.76 19.04 6.80
N LEU A 614 107.59 18.46 6.48
CA LEU A 614 107.32 17.04 6.68
C LEU A 614 108.17 16.16 5.76
N PHE A 615 108.35 16.55 4.49
CA PHE A 615 109.21 15.82 3.55
C PHE A 615 110.68 15.80 3.99
N LYS A 616 111.20 16.89 4.56
CA LYS A 616 112.57 17.00 5.05
C LYS A 616 112.82 16.20 6.34
N ASN A 617 111.81 16.01 7.18
CA ASN A 617 111.92 15.38 8.49
C ASN A 617 111.28 13.99 8.56
N SER A 618 110.96 13.37 7.42
CA SER A 618 110.43 12.01 7.36
C SER A 618 111.56 10.98 7.54
N PRO A 619 111.42 10.01 8.46
CA PRO A 619 112.50 9.07 8.80
C PRO A 619 112.83 8.02 7.72
N ASP A 620 112.03 7.88 6.66
CA ASP A 620 112.16 6.81 5.64
C ASP A 620 112.63 7.28 4.25
N ILE A 621 113.07 8.53 4.08
CA ILE A 621 113.50 9.06 2.77
C ILE A 621 114.97 9.50 2.83
N ASP A 622 115.86 8.62 2.37
CA ASP A 622 117.30 8.86 2.29
C ASP A 622 117.65 9.68 1.04
N TRP A 623 117.73 11.00 1.19
CA TRP A 623 117.90 11.98 0.10
C TRP A 623 119.34 12.05 -0.48
N ASN A 624 120.28 11.22 -0.02
CA ASN A 624 121.65 11.13 -0.58
C ASN A 624 121.78 10.16 -1.78
N LYS A 625 120.67 9.63 -2.31
CA LYS A 625 120.62 8.98 -3.63
C LYS A 625 119.70 9.74 -4.58
N ARG A 626 120.21 10.85 -5.11
CA ARG A 626 119.86 11.34 -6.46
C ARG A 626 120.93 12.27 -7.00
#